data_AF-A0A837CPM8-F1
#
_entry.id   AF-A0A837CPM8-F1
#
_cell.length_a   1.000
_cell.length_b   1.000
_cell.length_c   1.000
_cell.angle_alpha   90.00
_cell.angle_beta   90.00
_cell.angle_gamma   90.00
#
_symmetry.space_group_name_H-M   'P 1'
#
loop_
_entity.id
_entity.type
_entity.pdbx_description
1 polymer ?
#
loop_
_entity_poly.entity_id
_entity_poly.type
_entity_poly.pdbx_seq_one_letter_code
_entity_poly.pdbx_strand_id
1 'polypeptide(L)'
;MEFCVMKLSLMALATWFACATPVSAQTDSAAPDNGNFDVKQLFATTCGWCHSDGGRAAGKGPQLMNTTRDDDFIRDRIKNGKQGAMPAFDSTFSDAQIDQIIKYIRELKPREG
;
A
#
# COMPACT_ATOMS: atom_id res chain seq x y z
N MET A 1 1.46 -34.86 -32.16
CA MET A 1 1.14 -35.79 -31.05
C MET A 1 0.76 -34.91 -29.86
N GLU A 2 -0.45 -34.90 -29.30
CA GLU A 2 -1.62 -35.76 -29.42
C GLU A 2 -2.88 -34.91 -29.27
N PHE A 3 -3.92 -35.29 -30.00
CA PHE A 3 -5.23 -34.68 -29.97
C PHE A 3 -5.99 -35.16 -28.73
N CYS A 4 -6.40 -34.26 -27.84
CA CYS A 4 -7.49 -34.54 -26.92
C CYS A 4 -8.77 -33.92 -27.50
N VAL A 5 -9.44 -34.71 -28.33
CA VAL A 5 -10.83 -34.49 -28.78
C VAL A 5 -11.73 -35.42 -27.97
N MET A 6 -12.99 -35.00 -27.84
CA MET A 6 -14.16 -35.69 -27.29
C MET A 6 -14.35 -35.49 -25.78
N LYS A 7 -15.47 -34.93 -25.31
CA LYS A 7 -16.84 -35.13 -25.82
C LYS A 7 -17.74 -34.00 -25.30
N LEU A 8 -18.35 -33.27 -26.23
CA LEU A 8 -19.49 -32.40 -25.96
C LEU A 8 -20.74 -33.28 -25.99
N SER A 9 -21.31 -33.58 -24.82
CA SER A 9 -22.61 -34.24 -24.69
C SER A 9 -23.64 -33.24 -24.17
N LEU A 10 -24.73 -33.16 -24.93
CA LEU A 10 -25.88 -32.30 -24.77
C LEU A 10 -26.88 -32.92 -23.75
N MET A 11 -27.70 -32.06 -23.15
CA MET A 11 -29.01 -32.31 -22.51
C MET A 11 -29.05 -32.77 -21.03
N ALA A 12 -29.60 -31.89 -20.17
CA ALA A 12 -30.93 -32.04 -19.54
C ALA A 12 -30.98 -31.66 -18.04
N LEU A 13 -31.87 -30.70 -17.76
CA LEU A 13 -32.72 -30.49 -16.57
C LEU A 13 -32.23 -30.96 -15.19
N ALA A 14 -32.10 -30.00 -14.26
CA ALA A 14 -32.82 -30.04 -12.97
C ALA A 14 -32.73 -28.68 -12.26
N THR A 15 -33.85 -27.95 -12.31
CA THR A 15 -34.25 -26.95 -11.33
C THR A 15 -34.33 -27.58 -9.94
N TRP A 16 -33.61 -27.05 -8.94
CA TRP A 16 -34.10 -26.73 -7.57
C TRP A 16 -32.90 -26.44 -6.67
N PHE A 17 -32.71 -25.21 -6.22
CA PHE A 17 -32.20 -24.90 -4.88
C PHE A 17 -32.53 -23.44 -4.57
N ALA A 18 -33.76 -23.23 -4.09
CA ALA A 18 -34.13 -22.00 -3.40
C ALA A 18 -33.55 -22.08 -1.97
N CYS A 19 -32.29 -21.66 -1.80
CA CYS A 19 -31.74 -21.35 -0.48
C CYS A 19 -31.93 -19.85 -0.26
N ALA A 20 -32.92 -19.49 0.57
CA ALA A 20 -33.05 -18.15 1.10
C ALA A 20 -31.79 -17.81 1.91
N THR A 21 -31.00 -16.86 1.45
CA THR A 21 -29.85 -16.33 2.18
C THR A 21 -30.33 -15.26 3.17
N PRO A 22 -29.91 -15.30 4.45
CA PRO A 22 -30.12 -14.16 5.33
C PRO A 22 -29.32 -12.98 4.78
N VAL A 23 -30.01 -11.86 4.52
CA VAL A 23 -29.36 -10.59 4.20
C VAL A 23 -28.58 -10.18 5.45
N SER A 24 -27.26 -10.35 5.42
CA SER A 24 -26.40 -9.77 6.45
C SER A 24 -26.38 -8.27 6.18
N ALA A 25 -27.07 -7.51 7.02
CA ALA A 25 -26.93 -6.06 7.06
C ALA A 25 -25.48 -5.75 7.46
N GLN A 26 -24.63 -5.49 6.47
CA GLN A 26 -23.31 -4.92 6.72
C GLN A 26 -23.53 -3.49 7.21
N THR A 27 -23.41 -3.32 8.52
CA THR A 27 -23.27 -2.01 9.14
C THR A 27 -22.02 -1.34 8.58
N ASP A 28 -22.25 -0.38 7.70
CA ASP A 28 -21.25 0.60 7.27
C ASP A 28 -20.74 1.33 8.51
N SER A 29 -19.62 0.87 9.07
CA SER A 29 -18.86 1.65 10.04
C SER A 29 -18.06 2.68 9.27
N ALA A 30 -18.58 3.91 9.27
CA ALA A 30 -17.92 5.09 8.76
C ALA A 30 -16.56 5.30 9.46
N ALA A 31 -15.50 4.94 8.75
CA ALA A 31 -14.18 5.58 8.82
C ALA A 31 -13.89 6.09 7.40
N PRO A 32 -13.15 7.20 7.22
CA PRO A 32 -12.73 7.59 5.88
C PRO A 32 -12.00 6.41 5.26
N ASP A 33 -12.44 6.00 4.08
CA ASP A 33 -11.87 4.89 3.34
C ASP A 33 -10.44 5.25 2.98
N ASN A 34 -9.51 4.84 3.84
CA ASN A 34 -8.12 4.69 3.43
C ASN A 34 -8.09 3.40 2.60
N GLY A 35 -8.71 3.43 1.43
CA GLY A 35 -8.79 2.30 0.51
C GLY A 35 -7.43 1.65 0.38
N ASN A 36 -7.32 0.44 0.94
CA ASN A 36 -6.13 -0.42 0.99
C ASN A 36 -4.78 0.27 0.67
N PHE A 37 -4.36 1.24 1.49
CA PHE A 37 -3.11 1.99 1.28
C PHE A 37 -1.90 1.12 1.67
N ASP A 38 -1.32 0.42 0.69
CA ASP A 38 -0.10 -0.37 0.89
C ASP A 38 1.13 0.54 0.93
N VAL A 39 1.41 1.06 2.13
CA VAL A 39 2.56 1.93 2.37
C VAL A 39 3.89 1.27 2.02
N LYS A 40 4.03 -0.06 2.14
CA LYS A 40 5.28 -0.75 1.85
C LYS A 40 5.55 -0.77 0.36
N GLN A 41 4.52 -1.09 -0.43
CA GLN A 41 4.60 -1.08 -1.88
C GLN A 41 4.80 0.35 -2.40
N LEU A 42 4.06 1.32 -1.87
CA LEU A 42 4.25 2.73 -2.20
C LEU A 42 5.68 3.19 -1.90
N PHE A 43 6.20 2.85 -0.72
CA PHE A 43 7.56 3.23 -0.36
C PHE A 43 8.55 2.63 -1.35
N ALA A 44 8.40 1.34 -1.73
CA ALA A 44 9.30 0.69 -2.67
C ALA A 44 9.31 1.36 -4.06
N THR A 45 8.16 1.81 -4.56
CA THR A 45 8.02 2.35 -5.92
C THR A 45 8.26 3.86 -6.00
N THR A 46 7.93 4.62 -4.96
CA THR A 46 8.02 6.09 -4.96
C THR A 46 9.20 6.61 -4.15
N CYS A 47 9.40 6.12 -2.93
CA CYS A 47 10.40 6.65 -2.00
C CYS A 47 11.74 5.93 -2.12
N GLY A 48 11.70 4.62 -2.41
CA GLY A 48 12.80 3.67 -2.33
C GLY A 48 13.87 3.88 -3.39
N TRP A 49 13.53 4.57 -4.48
CA TRP A 49 14.51 4.97 -5.49
C TRP A 49 15.58 5.91 -4.90
N CYS A 50 15.20 6.80 -3.99
CA CYS A 50 16.12 7.66 -3.27
C CYS A 50 16.55 7.08 -1.91
N HIS A 51 15.57 6.63 -1.14
CA HIS A 51 15.75 6.12 0.22
C HIS A 51 15.99 4.61 0.19
N SER A 52 17.24 4.26 -0.10
CA SER A 52 17.66 2.89 -0.33
C SER A 52 17.29 1.95 0.80
N ASP A 53 17.17 0.67 0.44
CA ASP A 53 16.89 -0.40 1.39
C ASP A 53 15.55 -0.26 2.16
N GLY A 54 14.56 0.36 1.51
CA GLY A 54 13.29 0.70 2.16
C GLY A 54 13.48 1.72 3.27
N GLY A 55 14.41 2.67 3.11
CA GLY A 55 14.73 3.71 4.09
C GLY A 55 15.73 3.30 5.16
N ARG A 56 16.29 2.08 5.12
CA ARG A 56 17.27 1.59 6.11
C ARG A 56 18.70 1.98 5.80
N ALA A 57 18.99 2.37 4.57
CA ALA A 57 20.32 2.79 4.15
C ALA A 57 20.26 4.14 3.44
N ALA A 58 21.37 4.87 3.48
CA ALA A 58 21.55 6.03 2.62
C ALA A 58 21.72 5.60 1.16
N GLY A 59 21.21 6.43 0.25
CA GLY A 59 21.27 6.23 -1.19
C GLY A 59 21.44 7.57 -1.88
N LYS A 60 20.56 7.88 -2.84
CA LYS A 60 20.43 9.25 -3.39
C LYS A 60 19.84 10.20 -2.34
N GLY A 61 18.98 9.68 -1.48
CA GLY A 61 18.47 10.34 -0.28
C GLY A 61 19.13 9.80 1.00
N PRO A 62 18.93 10.46 2.15
CA PRO A 62 19.45 9.99 3.42
C PRO A 62 18.75 8.71 3.90
N GLN A 63 19.39 8.01 4.82
CA GLN A 63 18.74 6.97 5.63
C GLN A 63 17.61 7.58 6.47
N LEU A 64 16.48 6.88 6.55
CA LEU A 64 15.31 7.29 7.34
C LEU A 64 15.18 6.53 8.66
N MET A 65 15.64 5.29 8.70
CA MET A 65 15.66 4.48 9.93
C MET A 65 16.46 5.18 11.03
N ASN A 66 15.89 5.23 12.24
CA ASN A 66 16.46 5.88 13.42
C ASN A 66 16.75 7.38 13.25
N THR A 67 16.02 8.06 12.36
CA THR A 67 16.11 9.52 12.25
C THR A 67 15.73 10.21 13.57
N THR A 68 16.51 11.23 13.97
CA THR A 68 16.25 12.06 15.16
C THR A 68 15.31 13.22 14.89
N ARG A 69 14.88 13.40 13.64
CA ARG A 69 13.88 14.40 13.26
C ARG A 69 12.52 14.04 13.86
N ASP A 70 11.71 15.02 14.22
CA ASP A 70 10.34 14.82 14.68
C ASP A 70 9.37 14.54 13.53
N ASP A 71 8.15 14.13 13.86
CA ASP A 71 7.14 13.77 12.86
C ASP A 71 6.66 14.99 12.06
N ASP A 72 6.60 16.18 12.66
CA ASP A 72 6.21 17.41 11.98
C ASP A 72 7.23 17.82 10.91
N PHE A 73 8.53 17.71 11.22
CA PHE A 73 9.57 17.90 10.22
C PHE A 73 9.47 16.88 9.10
N ILE A 74 9.23 15.60 9.41
CA ILE A 74 9.10 14.57 8.36
C ILE A 74 7.87 14.85 7.50
N ARG A 75 6.74 15.21 8.09
CA ARG A 75 5.51 15.61 7.38
C ARG A 75 5.78 16.79 6.45
N ASP A 76 6.35 17.87 6.96
CA ASP A 76 6.70 19.04 6.16
C ASP A 76 7.62 18.67 4.99
N ARG A 77 8.64 17.85 5.24
CA ARG A 77 9.56 17.40 4.20
C ARG A 77 8.92 16.49 3.16
N ILE A 78 7.88 15.73 3.50
CA ILE A 78 7.10 14.95 2.52
C ILE A 78 6.17 15.89 1.73
N LYS A 79 5.48 16.81 2.39
CA LYS A 79 4.54 17.75 1.73
C LYS A 79 5.28 18.70 0.80
N ASN A 80 6.26 19.43 1.32
CA ASN A 80 6.95 20.52 0.63
C ASN A 80 8.25 20.08 -0.07
N GLY A 81 8.73 18.86 0.18
CA GLY A 81 9.95 18.35 -0.43
C GLY A 81 11.21 19.11 0.02
N LYS A 82 12.22 19.12 -0.85
CA LYS A 82 13.41 19.96 -0.81
C LYS A 82 13.85 20.20 -2.23
N GLN A 83 13.78 21.45 -2.69
CA GLN A 83 14.13 21.84 -4.05
C GLN A 83 15.48 21.24 -4.50
N GLY A 84 15.46 20.56 -5.65
CA GLY A 84 16.64 19.92 -6.24
C GLY A 84 17.09 18.61 -5.57
N ALA A 85 16.42 18.13 -4.52
CA ALA A 85 16.83 16.94 -3.79
C ALA A 85 15.68 15.96 -3.49
N MET A 86 14.50 16.44 -3.12
CA MET A 86 13.33 15.65 -2.80
C MET A 86 12.09 16.35 -3.38
N PRO A 87 11.27 15.68 -4.20
CA PRO A 87 10.04 16.29 -4.71
C PRO A 87 9.02 16.52 -3.58
N ALA A 88 8.11 17.47 -3.81
CA ALA A 88 6.95 17.72 -2.97
C ALA A 88 5.84 16.71 -3.30
N PHE A 89 5.10 16.27 -2.27
CA PHE A 89 4.01 15.30 -2.41
C PHE A 89 2.68 15.79 -1.81
N ASP A 90 2.57 17.07 -1.46
CA ASP A 90 1.36 17.69 -0.90
C ASP A 90 0.10 17.46 -1.75
N SER A 91 0.26 17.42 -3.07
CA SER A 91 -0.81 17.20 -4.04
C SER A 91 -1.06 15.72 -4.36
N THR A 92 -0.19 14.83 -3.90
CA THR A 92 -0.23 13.39 -4.21
C THR A 92 -0.80 12.56 -3.06
N PHE A 93 -0.50 12.92 -1.82
CA PHE A 93 -0.93 12.18 -0.63
C PHE A 93 -1.76 13.04 0.31
N SER A 94 -2.83 12.47 0.85
CA SER A 94 -3.59 13.07 1.94
C SER A 94 -2.78 13.08 3.25
N ASP A 95 -3.16 13.93 4.21
CA ASP A 95 -2.48 13.95 5.51
C ASP A 95 -2.52 12.58 6.22
N ALA A 96 -3.63 11.83 6.09
CA ALA A 96 -3.76 10.48 6.63
C ALA A 96 -2.81 9.48 5.95
N GLN A 97 -2.58 9.58 4.64
CA GLN A 97 -1.61 8.74 3.93
C GLN A 97 -0.17 9.11 4.33
N ILE A 98 0.12 10.40 4.53
CA ILE A 98 1.42 10.85 5.03
C ILE A 98 1.67 10.32 6.44
N ASP A 99 0.65 10.28 7.31
CA ASP A 99 0.76 9.65 8.63
C ASP A 99 1.13 8.18 8.55
N GLN A 100 0.55 7.42 7.61
CA GLN A 100 0.91 6.03 7.38
C GLN A 100 2.37 5.90 6.92
N ILE A 101 2.86 6.80 6.06
CA ILE A 101 4.27 6.83 5.62
C ILE A 101 5.20 7.13 6.81
N ILE A 102 4.87 8.11 7.64
CA ILE A 102 5.65 8.45 8.84
C ILE A 102 5.70 7.25 9.79
N LYS A 103 4.55 6.60 10.04
CA LYS A 103 4.47 5.39 10.85
C LYS A 103 5.37 4.28 10.29
N TYR A 104 5.35 4.04 8.98
CA TYR A 104 6.26 3.09 8.33
C TYR A 104 7.73 3.42 8.61
N ILE A 105 8.14 4.70 8.50
CA ILE A 105 9.51 5.14 8.79
C ILE A 105 9.90 4.87 10.25
N ARG A 106 8.99 5.11 11.20
CA ARG A 106 9.22 4.87 12.63
C ARG A 106 9.32 3.38 12.98
N GLU A 107 8.65 2.52 12.23
CA GLU A 107 8.69 1.07 12.42
C GLU A 107 9.90 0.40 11.77
N LEU A 108 10.74 1.15 11.04
CA LEU A 108 11.96 0.61 10.44
C LEU A 108 12.92 0.09 11.51
N LYS A 109 13.33 -1.17 11.32
CA LYS A 109 14.36 -1.86 12.10
C LYS A 109 15.47 -2.36 11.17
N PRO A 110 16.70 -2.55 11.68
CA PRO A 110 17.75 -3.25 10.93
C PRO A 110 17.23 -4.58 10.42
N ARG A 111 17.70 -5.03 9.24
CA ARG A 111 17.39 -6.40 8.83
C ARG A 111 18.14 -7.35 9.74
N GLU A 112 17.41 -8.28 10.33
CA GLU A 112 18.01 -9.45 10.96
C GLU A 112 18.64 -10.26 9.82
N GLY A 113 19.95 -10.45 9.87
CA GLY A 113 20.74 -11.18 8.88
C GLY A 113 20.67 -12.68 9.07
#